data_AF-A0A967GY13-F1
#
_entry.id   AF-A0A967GY13-F1
#
_cell.length_a   1.000
_cell.length_b   1.000
_cell.length_c   1.000
_cell.angle_alpha   90.00
_cell.angle_beta   90.00
_cell.angle_gamma   90.00
#
_symmetry.space_group_name_H-M   'P 1'
#
loop_
_entity.id
_entity.type
_entity.pdbx_description
1 polymer ?
#
loop_
_entity_poly.entity_id
_entity_poly.type
_entity_poly.pdbx_seq_one_letter_code
_entity_poly.pdbx_strand_id
1 'polypeptide(L)'
;MFGERYFATRQKLAAVVNDARQLARATGVELNELSEESELLEGLKNPFLFVVCGEVNAGKSTLINGLFGAELCEVDVLPATERVQWYRYGEDKHDEEITEVLEERYRPIEFLSDFNIVDTPGTNSVIRGHQAITERFLPAADLVLFVFPVSNPWGAATWEFIEHIPEEIQGKVAFILQQKDLRDDEELAIIMEHMRQLARQKLGEVPDVFAVSGKLAMEAKGRRPFQDKLWKDSGYPELEAFISQVVTNSPLRREVLRDVRDATGRALRRIEEQIDSSSALVERKARMLRDLETEVDRYRDTHGMDFEETLASMGEVFMEHGGEALRLLRARVGWWNRLQALFRRDDSPSEIENALCEAIEESIGRLAEREAVALGGLCAEQWGHLAPRIETELELSPPRLDDGKVDEERARSRFVKRVVRAARQSVLKQKLRGLLEMQLDSHRTVLQRYVIGVLLSVSLGGGLGAANLHPYSWVAVSLAIVLGLLGFVQSRRGGRELVNWFNECLSRSREAFAEMLSREYREGVRDFFKEYAGLFEAVRRQLQETRSELAPRQKEWNELFLEFKAIEQEL
;
A
#
# COMPACT_ATOMS: atom_id res chain seq x y z
N MET A 1 -41.69 3.07 -17.59
CA MET A 1 -41.41 4.22 -18.46
C MET A 1 -40.72 3.70 -19.71
N PHE A 2 -40.97 4.27 -20.89
CA PHE A 2 -40.41 3.77 -22.13
C PHE A 2 -38.89 4.00 -22.20
N GLY A 3 -38.15 3.03 -22.77
CA GLY A 3 -36.70 3.12 -22.91
C GLY A 3 -35.87 2.78 -21.65
N GLU A 4 -36.50 2.33 -20.55
CA GLU A 4 -35.84 2.02 -19.26
C GLU A 4 -34.56 1.20 -19.40
N ARG A 5 -34.57 0.15 -20.24
CA ARG A 5 -33.38 -0.69 -20.44
C ARG A 5 -32.22 0.09 -21.04
N TYR A 6 -32.47 0.93 -22.03
CA TYR A 6 -31.45 1.76 -22.67
C TYR A 6 -30.85 2.75 -21.66
N PHE A 7 -31.68 3.50 -20.94
CA PHE A 7 -31.20 4.50 -19.99
C PHE A 7 -30.49 3.86 -18.79
N ALA A 8 -30.94 2.70 -18.32
CA ALA A 8 -30.24 1.93 -17.29
C ALA A 8 -28.84 1.49 -17.76
N THR A 9 -28.71 0.95 -18.98
CA THR A 9 -27.40 0.58 -19.53
C THR A 9 -26.52 1.81 -19.75
N ARG A 10 -27.08 2.92 -20.25
CA ARG A 10 -26.39 4.21 -20.42
C ARG A 10 -25.84 4.74 -19.09
N GLN A 11 -26.66 4.72 -18.04
CA GLN A 11 -26.29 5.19 -16.70
C GLN A 11 -25.21 4.32 -16.07
N LYS A 12 -25.33 2.98 -16.16
CA LYS A 12 -24.29 2.05 -15.72
C LYS A 12 -22.96 2.31 -16.45
N LEU A 13 -23.01 2.50 -17.77
CA LEU A 13 -21.80 2.78 -18.56
C LEU A 13 -21.17 4.13 -18.17
N ALA A 14 -21.99 5.16 -17.95
CA ALA A 14 -21.51 6.46 -17.48
C ALA A 14 -20.85 6.38 -16.10
N ALA A 15 -21.38 5.56 -15.19
CA ALA A 15 -20.76 5.31 -13.88
C ALA A 15 -19.39 4.63 -14.03
N VAL A 16 -19.31 3.55 -14.81
CA VAL A 16 -18.05 2.83 -15.07
C VAL A 16 -17.01 3.73 -15.73
N VAL A 17 -17.41 4.60 -16.67
CA VAL A 17 -16.52 5.60 -17.26
C VAL A 17 -15.96 6.54 -16.19
N ASN A 18 -16.82 7.04 -15.30
CA ASN A 18 -16.40 7.96 -14.26
C ASN A 18 -15.40 7.30 -13.28
N ASP A 19 -15.65 6.06 -12.89
CA ASP A 19 -14.78 5.30 -11.99
C ASP A 19 -13.46 4.94 -12.68
N ALA A 20 -13.49 4.57 -13.97
CA ALA A 20 -12.28 4.38 -14.77
C ALA A 20 -11.42 5.65 -14.85
N ARG A 21 -12.05 6.83 -14.97
CA ARG A 21 -11.33 8.12 -14.96
C ARG A 21 -10.70 8.41 -13.60
N GLN A 22 -11.39 8.11 -12.50
CA GLN A 22 -10.83 8.27 -11.15
C GLN A 22 -9.62 7.36 -10.93
N LEU A 23 -9.74 6.08 -11.31
CA LEU A 23 -8.66 5.11 -11.20
C LEU A 23 -7.48 5.46 -12.12
N ALA A 24 -7.74 6.00 -13.32
CA ALA A 24 -6.70 6.48 -14.21
C ALA A 24 -5.91 7.64 -13.60
N ARG A 25 -6.58 8.61 -12.97
CA ARG A 25 -5.91 9.70 -12.22
C ARG A 25 -5.06 9.15 -11.07
N ALA A 26 -5.54 8.15 -10.34
CA ALA A 26 -4.80 7.52 -9.24
C ALA A 26 -3.58 6.72 -9.71
N THR A 27 -3.60 6.19 -10.94
CA THR A 27 -2.51 5.41 -11.55
C THR A 27 -1.59 6.25 -12.44
N GLY A 28 -1.91 7.53 -12.66
CA GLY A 28 -1.15 8.44 -13.53
C GLY A 28 -1.35 8.20 -15.02
N VAL A 29 -2.45 7.55 -15.41
CA VAL A 29 -2.80 7.29 -16.81
C VAL A 29 -3.67 8.44 -17.34
N GLU A 30 -3.27 9.02 -18.46
CA GLU A 30 -4.09 10.02 -19.17
C GLU A 30 -5.09 9.35 -20.12
N LEU A 31 -6.36 9.73 -20.01
CA LEU A 31 -7.47 9.19 -20.81
C LEU A 31 -8.11 10.28 -21.68
N ASN A 32 -7.40 10.70 -22.73
CA ASN A 32 -7.86 11.81 -23.58
C ASN A 32 -9.19 11.53 -24.30
N GLU A 33 -9.46 10.28 -24.70
CA GLU A 33 -10.72 9.88 -25.36
C GLU A 33 -11.93 9.95 -24.41
N LEU A 34 -11.71 9.86 -23.09
CA LEU A 34 -12.73 9.91 -22.05
C LEU A 34 -12.57 11.17 -21.17
N SER A 35 -12.03 12.25 -21.74
CA SER A 35 -12.01 13.54 -21.06
C SER A 35 -13.45 14.07 -20.89
N GLU A 36 -13.66 14.97 -19.93
CA GLU A 36 -14.99 15.55 -19.67
C GLU A 36 -15.54 16.33 -20.87
N GLU A 37 -14.64 16.86 -21.69
CA GLU A 37 -14.88 17.66 -22.89
C GLU A 37 -14.89 16.80 -24.16
N SER A 38 -14.81 15.46 -24.06
CA SER A 38 -14.80 14.61 -25.24
C SER A 38 -16.19 14.51 -25.87
N GLU A 39 -16.24 14.60 -27.20
CA GLU A 39 -17.48 14.46 -27.99
C GLU A 39 -18.21 13.14 -27.68
N LEU A 40 -17.47 12.09 -27.30
CA LEU A 40 -18.02 10.79 -26.89
C LEU A 40 -18.88 10.90 -25.62
N LEU A 41 -18.39 11.60 -24.59
CA LEU A 41 -19.12 11.75 -23.33
C LEU A 41 -20.27 12.75 -23.47
N GLU A 42 -20.12 13.78 -24.31
CA GLU A 42 -21.23 14.65 -24.67
C GLU A 42 -22.35 13.86 -25.36
N GLY A 43 -22.01 13.01 -26.33
CA GLY A 43 -22.97 12.13 -27.01
C GLY A 43 -23.71 11.18 -26.05
N LEU A 44 -22.99 10.63 -25.06
CA LEU A 44 -23.57 9.75 -24.04
C LEU A 44 -24.58 10.49 -23.13
N LYS A 45 -24.28 11.75 -22.77
CA LYS A 45 -25.13 12.57 -21.90
C LYS A 45 -26.33 13.17 -22.63
N ASN A 46 -26.27 13.30 -23.95
CA ASN A 46 -27.29 13.99 -24.73
C ASN A 46 -28.69 13.34 -24.55
N PRO A 47 -29.70 14.07 -24.04
CA PRO A 47 -31.07 13.56 -23.91
C PRO A 47 -31.69 13.22 -25.27
N PHE A 48 -32.71 12.37 -25.27
CA PHE A 48 -33.46 11.99 -26.46
C PHE A 48 -34.47 13.08 -26.82
N LEU A 49 -34.44 13.59 -28.05
CA LEU A 49 -35.22 14.76 -28.47
C LEU A 49 -36.53 14.35 -29.16
N PHE A 50 -37.66 14.67 -28.52
CA PHE A 50 -38.99 14.61 -29.11
C PHE A 50 -39.41 15.97 -29.67
N VAL A 51 -39.88 16.00 -30.91
CA VAL A 51 -40.50 17.19 -31.51
C VAL A 51 -41.97 16.90 -31.77
N VAL A 52 -42.87 17.72 -31.22
CA VAL A 52 -44.31 17.55 -31.35
C VAL A 52 -44.88 18.65 -32.24
N CYS A 53 -45.47 18.26 -33.36
CA CYS A 53 -45.98 19.14 -34.42
C CYS A 53 -47.48 18.93 -34.63
N GLY A 54 -48.20 19.92 -35.16
CA GLY A 54 -49.63 19.80 -35.49
C GLY A 54 -50.39 21.12 -35.33
N GLU A 55 -51.65 21.17 -35.77
CA GLU A 55 -52.47 22.40 -35.74
C GLU A 55 -52.69 22.95 -34.31
N VAL A 56 -53.12 24.21 -34.23
CA VAL A 56 -53.62 24.79 -32.97
C VAL A 56 -54.81 23.96 -32.51
N ASN A 57 -54.90 23.66 -31.21
CA ASN A 57 -55.95 22.82 -30.62
C ASN A 57 -56.01 21.36 -31.10
N ALA A 58 -54.95 20.85 -31.75
CA ALA A 58 -54.82 19.43 -32.08
C ALA A 58 -54.66 18.50 -30.86
N GLY A 59 -54.40 19.07 -29.67
CA GLY A 59 -54.17 18.31 -28.43
C GLY A 59 -52.70 17.94 -28.18
N LYS A 60 -51.75 18.74 -28.68
CA LYS A 60 -50.29 18.55 -28.49
C LYS A 60 -49.88 18.58 -27.01
N SER A 61 -50.24 19.64 -26.30
CA SER A 61 -49.95 19.80 -24.88
C SER A 61 -50.61 18.70 -24.03
N THR A 62 -51.84 18.28 -24.40
CA THR A 62 -52.53 17.14 -23.77
C THR A 62 -51.83 15.80 -24.06
N LEU A 63 -51.28 15.61 -25.27
CA LEU A 63 -50.48 14.44 -25.63
C LEU A 63 -49.25 14.32 -24.72
N ILE A 64 -48.49 15.41 -24.61
CA ILE A 64 -47.27 15.51 -23.81
C ILE A 64 -47.60 15.21 -22.34
N ASN A 65 -48.60 15.88 -21.76
CA ASN A 65 -48.99 15.66 -20.37
C ASN A 65 -49.39 14.19 -20.12
N GLY A 66 -50.12 13.56 -21.04
CA GLY A 66 -50.48 12.13 -20.94
C GLY A 66 -49.27 11.20 -21.07
N LEU A 67 -48.27 11.54 -21.89
CA LEU A 67 -47.07 10.72 -22.12
C LEU A 67 -46.25 10.65 -20.83
N PHE A 68 -46.10 11.80 -20.18
CA PHE A 68 -45.24 11.92 -19.01
C PHE A 68 -45.98 11.81 -17.68
N GLY A 69 -47.32 11.81 -17.70
CA GLY A 69 -48.14 11.70 -16.50
C GLY A 69 -48.04 12.90 -15.56
N ALA A 70 -47.63 14.06 -16.07
CA ALA A 70 -47.43 15.30 -15.34
C ALA A 70 -48.02 16.46 -16.14
N GLU A 71 -48.53 17.48 -15.45
CA GLU A 71 -48.98 18.74 -16.07
C GLU A 71 -47.76 19.59 -16.42
N LEU A 72 -47.06 19.20 -17.49
CA LEU A 72 -45.87 19.87 -17.99
C LEU A 72 -46.23 21.12 -18.80
N CYS A 73 -47.21 20.98 -19.68
CA CYS A 73 -47.71 22.01 -20.59
C CYS A 73 -49.06 22.55 -20.10
N GLU A 74 -49.27 23.86 -20.21
CA GLU A 74 -50.58 24.47 -19.94
C GLU A 74 -51.57 24.10 -21.06
N VAL A 75 -52.76 23.62 -20.68
CA VAL A 75 -53.82 23.21 -21.63
C VAL A 75 -54.91 24.28 -21.60
N ASP A 76 -54.79 25.29 -22.45
CA ASP A 76 -55.77 26.38 -22.57
C ASP A 76 -56.67 26.24 -23.82
N VAL A 77 -57.90 26.75 -23.71
CA VAL A 77 -58.91 26.71 -24.80
C VAL A 77 -58.67 27.81 -25.85
N LEU A 78 -57.92 28.85 -25.49
CA LEU A 78 -57.49 29.93 -26.36
C LEU A 78 -56.10 29.61 -26.95
N PRO A 79 -55.72 30.15 -28.13
CA PRO A 79 -54.42 29.86 -28.73
C PRO A 79 -53.28 30.24 -27.77
N ALA A 80 -52.69 29.25 -27.10
CA ALA A 80 -51.76 29.49 -25.99
C ALA A 80 -50.28 29.51 -26.42
N THR A 81 -49.96 28.96 -27.60
CA THR A 81 -48.57 28.77 -28.05
C THR A 81 -48.26 29.58 -29.30
N GLU A 82 -47.82 30.83 -29.12
CA GLU A 82 -47.24 31.64 -30.20
C GLU A 82 -45.73 31.33 -30.40
N ARG A 83 -45.09 30.64 -29.45
CA ARG A 83 -43.64 30.34 -29.42
C ARG A 83 -43.38 28.84 -29.34
N VAL A 84 -42.23 28.41 -29.88
CA VAL A 84 -41.68 27.06 -29.67
C VAL A 84 -41.23 26.95 -28.22
N GLN A 85 -41.70 25.93 -27.53
CA GLN A 85 -41.38 25.65 -26.12
C GLN A 85 -40.48 24.42 -26.04
N TRP A 86 -39.27 24.60 -25.54
CA TRP A 86 -38.31 23.52 -25.35
C TRP A 86 -38.18 23.16 -23.88
N TYR A 87 -38.81 22.05 -23.49
CA TYR A 87 -38.77 21.52 -22.13
C TYR A 87 -37.50 20.71 -21.89
N ARG A 88 -36.80 21.06 -20.81
CA ARG A 88 -35.51 20.48 -20.40
C ARG A 88 -35.50 20.21 -18.90
N TYR A 89 -34.64 19.31 -18.46
CA TYR A 89 -34.41 19.11 -17.03
C TYR A 89 -33.67 20.30 -16.43
N GLY A 90 -34.13 20.75 -15.27
CA GLY A 90 -33.41 21.68 -14.41
C GLY A 90 -33.83 21.47 -12.96
N GLU A 91 -32.89 21.64 -12.03
CA GLU A 91 -33.15 21.47 -10.58
C GLU A 91 -34.22 22.44 -10.07
N ASP A 92 -34.26 23.65 -10.64
CA ASP A 92 -35.24 24.68 -10.33
C ASP A 92 -36.16 24.96 -11.54
N LYS A 93 -37.46 25.16 -11.25
CA LYS A 93 -38.44 25.57 -12.27
C LYS A 93 -38.19 27.02 -12.69
N HIS A 94 -37.81 27.21 -13.95
CA HIS A 94 -37.69 28.54 -14.56
C HIS A 94 -37.90 28.46 -16.07
N ASP A 95 -38.25 29.60 -16.68
CA ASP A 95 -38.49 29.75 -18.11
C ASP A 95 -37.59 30.89 -18.64
N GLU A 96 -36.93 30.65 -19.77
CA GLU A 96 -36.00 31.58 -20.40
C GLU A 96 -36.39 31.86 -21.84
N GLU A 97 -36.60 33.12 -22.18
CA GLU A 97 -36.82 33.56 -23.55
C GLU A 97 -35.48 33.67 -24.28
N ILE A 98 -35.23 32.76 -25.22
CA ILE A 98 -33.97 32.72 -25.99
C ILE A 98 -34.08 33.61 -27.23
N THR A 99 -35.22 33.54 -27.92
CA THR A 99 -35.54 34.40 -29.07
C THR A 99 -37.03 34.73 -29.08
N GLU A 100 -37.47 35.64 -29.95
CA GLU A 100 -38.91 35.97 -30.12
C GLU A 100 -39.79 34.74 -30.40
N VAL A 101 -39.20 33.66 -30.94
CA VAL A 101 -39.91 32.45 -31.37
C VAL A 101 -39.57 31.20 -30.55
N LEU A 102 -38.62 31.27 -29.61
CA LEU A 102 -38.15 30.12 -28.81
C LEU A 102 -38.03 30.46 -27.32
N GLU A 103 -38.67 29.65 -26.50
CA GLU A 103 -38.62 29.68 -25.04
C GLU A 103 -38.09 28.33 -24.51
N GLU A 104 -37.05 28.35 -23.68
CA GLU A 104 -36.57 27.18 -22.95
C GLU A 104 -37.26 27.11 -21.59
N ARG A 105 -37.78 25.93 -21.22
CA ARG A 105 -38.56 25.69 -20.00
C ARG A 105 -37.91 24.59 -19.19
N TYR A 106 -37.30 24.96 -18.08
CA TYR A 106 -36.63 24.03 -17.17
C TYR A 106 -37.60 23.53 -16.11
N ARG A 107 -37.69 22.21 -15.94
CA ARG A 107 -38.61 21.59 -14.99
C ARG A 107 -37.88 20.51 -14.16
N PRO A 108 -38.12 20.45 -12.84
CA PRO A 108 -37.51 19.46 -11.96
C PRO A 108 -38.26 18.12 -12.04
N ILE A 109 -38.28 17.53 -13.23
CA ILE A 109 -38.94 16.25 -13.46
C ILE A 109 -37.93 15.26 -14.01
N GLU A 110 -37.72 14.18 -13.25
CA GLU A 110 -36.64 13.22 -13.47
C GLU A 110 -36.52 12.73 -14.92
N PHE A 111 -37.65 12.45 -15.58
CA PHE A 111 -37.64 11.93 -16.95
C PHE A 111 -37.02 12.92 -17.95
N LEU A 112 -37.03 14.24 -17.68
CA LEU A 112 -36.42 15.22 -18.57
C LEU A 112 -34.89 15.14 -18.57
N SER A 113 -34.28 14.40 -17.62
CA SER A 113 -32.83 14.13 -17.64
C SER A 113 -32.44 13.19 -18.78
N ASP A 114 -33.38 12.33 -19.18
CA ASP A 114 -33.25 11.38 -20.28
C ASP A 114 -33.86 11.91 -21.59
N PHE A 115 -34.81 12.85 -21.50
CA PHE A 115 -35.61 13.34 -22.62
C PHE A 115 -35.70 14.87 -22.71
N ASN A 116 -35.60 15.38 -23.92
CA ASN A 116 -35.94 16.77 -24.25
C ASN A 116 -37.21 16.79 -25.10
N ILE A 117 -38.11 17.75 -24.85
CA ILE A 117 -39.38 17.85 -25.59
C ILE A 117 -39.50 19.24 -26.18
N VAL A 118 -39.85 19.30 -27.46
CA VAL A 118 -40.14 20.54 -28.18
C VAL A 118 -41.63 20.52 -28.52
N ASP A 119 -42.40 21.37 -27.86
CA ASP A 119 -43.79 21.67 -28.23
C ASP A 119 -43.79 22.86 -29.19
N THR A 120 -44.43 22.71 -30.33
CA THR A 120 -44.38 23.71 -31.41
C THR A 120 -45.67 24.52 -31.50
N PRO A 121 -45.62 25.78 -31.97
CA PRO A 121 -46.83 26.52 -32.33
C PRO A 121 -47.65 25.76 -33.36
N GLY A 122 -48.95 26.03 -33.44
CA GLY A 122 -49.78 25.36 -34.43
C GLY A 122 -49.30 25.61 -35.85
N THR A 123 -49.38 24.60 -36.73
CA THR A 123 -48.95 24.76 -38.13
C THR A 123 -49.69 25.87 -38.90
N ASN A 124 -50.84 26.32 -38.38
CA ASN A 124 -51.67 27.40 -38.92
C ASN A 124 -51.21 28.82 -38.50
N SER A 125 -50.28 28.94 -37.55
CA SER A 125 -49.76 30.24 -37.07
C SER A 125 -48.34 30.50 -37.60
N VAL A 126 -48.25 31.35 -38.64
CA VAL A 126 -47.07 32.09 -39.11
C VAL A 126 -45.87 31.28 -39.63
N ILE A 127 -45.50 31.57 -40.89
CA ILE A 127 -44.33 31.10 -41.67
C ILE A 127 -42.98 31.13 -40.91
N ARG A 128 -42.84 31.93 -39.84
CA ARG A 128 -41.60 32.08 -39.06
C ARG A 128 -41.36 30.98 -38.02
N GLY A 129 -42.42 30.42 -37.42
CA GLY A 129 -42.30 29.34 -36.44
C GLY A 129 -41.84 28.03 -37.07
N HIS A 130 -42.30 27.77 -38.30
CA HIS A 130 -41.86 26.63 -39.12
C HIS A 130 -40.36 26.61 -39.37
N GLN A 131 -39.75 27.78 -39.56
CA GLN A 131 -38.31 27.88 -39.83
C GLN A 131 -37.47 27.41 -38.64
N ALA A 132 -37.77 27.87 -37.42
CA ALA A 132 -37.03 27.46 -36.22
C ALA A 132 -37.14 25.95 -35.96
N ILE A 133 -38.31 25.36 -36.21
CA ILE A 133 -38.54 23.92 -36.04
C ILE A 133 -37.73 23.13 -37.07
N THR A 134 -37.87 23.47 -38.36
CA THR A 134 -37.27 22.75 -39.47
C THR A 134 -35.75 22.90 -39.53
N GLU A 135 -35.20 24.07 -39.20
CA GLU A 135 -33.74 24.30 -39.28
C GLU A 135 -32.99 23.86 -38.03
N ARG A 136 -33.59 23.98 -36.83
CA ARG A 136 -32.88 23.71 -35.56
C ARG A 136 -33.23 22.36 -34.92
N PHE A 137 -34.50 21.97 -34.92
CA PHE A 137 -34.95 20.83 -34.11
C PHE A 137 -35.16 19.56 -34.92
N LEU A 138 -35.73 19.63 -36.14
CA LEU A 138 -35.93 18.44 -36.97
C LEU A 138 -34.63 17.67 -37.27
N PRO A 139 -33.51 18.32 -37.64
CA PRO A 139 -32.26 17.59 -37.94
C PRO A 139 -31.72 16.81 -36.73
N ALA A 140 -31.91 17.36 -35.52
CA ALA A 140 -31.47 16.77 -34.26
C ALA A 140 -32.52 15.86 -33.61
N ALA A 141 -33.74 15.80 -34.13
CA ALA A 141 -34.82 15.04 -33.52
C ALA A 141 -34.54 13.53 -33.60
N ASP A 142 -34.78 12.84 -32.49
CA ASP A 142 -34.77 11.39 -32.47
C ASP A 142 -36.16 10.81 -32.83
N LEU A 143 -37.24 11.53 -32.54
CA LEU A 143 -38.61 11.20 -32.95
C LEU A 143 -39.45 12.47 -33.15
N VAL A 144 -40.24 12.49 -34.22
CA VAL A 144 -41.16 13.57 -34.57
C VAL A 144 -42.60 13.05 -34.52
N LEU A 145 -43.44 13.68 -33.69
CA LEU A 145 -44.84 13.31 -33.50
C LEU A 145 -45.74 14.35 -34.16
N PHE A 146 -46.46 13.96 -35.21
CA PHE A 146 -47.52 14.80 -35.80
C PHE A 146 -48.85 14.48 -35.16
N VAL A 147 -49.44 15.49 -34.51
CA VAL A 147 -50.68 15.37 -33.76
C VAL A 147 -51.84 15.92 -34.59
N PHE A 148 -52.85 15.08 -34.76
CA PHE A 148 -54.07 15.36 -35.50
C PHE A 148 -55.27 15.20 -34.58
N PRO A 149 -56.20 16.17 -34.51
CA PRO A 149 -57.43 15.98 -33.74
C PRO A 149 -58.39 15.06 -34.52
N VAL A 150 -59.03 14.12 -33.83
CA VAL A 150 -60.00 13.20 -34.47
C VAL A 150 -61.20 13.91 -35.10
N SER A 151 -61.51 15.12 -34.64
CA SER A 151 -62.59 15.95 -35.19
C SER A 151 -62.29 16.46 -36.59
N ASN A 152 -61.02 16.75 -36.90
CA ASN A 152 -60.57 17.20 -38.22
C ASN A 152 -59.08 16.85 -38.47
N PRO A 153 -58.78 15.60 -38.88
CA PRO A 153 -57.39 15.18 -39.15
C PRO A 153 -56.86 15.64 -40.51
N TRP A 154 -57.64 16.39 -41.28
CA TRP A 154 -57.35 16.77 -42.67
C TRP A 154 -56.76 18.18 -42.83
N GLY A 155 -56.23 18.76 -41.74
CA GLY A 155 -55.69 20.12 -41.70
C GLY A 155 -54.63 20.39 -42.77
N ALA A 156 -54.93 21.29 -43.72
CA ALA A 156 -54.11 21.50 -44.91
C ALA A 156 -52.68 21.92 -44.58
N ALA A 157 -52.47 22.82 -43.61
CA ALA A 157 -51.14 23.30 -43.26
C ALA A 157 -50.26 22.23 -42.60
N THR A 158 -50.86 21.30 -41.83
CA THR A 158 -50.10 20.18 -41.25
C THR A 158 -49.64 19.23 -42.35
N TRP A 159 -50.52 18.89 -43.30
CA TRP A 159 -50.15 18.02 -44.43
C TRP A 159 -49.18 18.69 -45.41
N GLU A 160 -49.27 20.01 -45.60
CA GLU A 160 -48.29 20.79 -46.36
C GLU A 160 -46.92 20.77 -45.66
N PHE A 161 -46.87 20.94 -44.34
CA PHE A 161 -45.62 20.82 -43.59
C PHE A 161 -45.01 19.42 -43.71
N ILE A 162 -45.83 18.38 -43.63
CA ILE A 162 -45.41 16.98 -43.79
C ILE A 162 -44.79 16.72 -45.17
N GLU A 163 -45.36 17.28 -46.24
CA GLU A 163 -44.86 17.16 -47.62
C GLU A 163 -43.46 17.78 -47.80
N HIS A 164 -43.04 18.70 -46.91
CA HIS A 164 -41.75 19.37 -46.98
C HIS A 164 -40.72 18.83 -45.96
N ILE A 165 -41.03 17.74 -45.25
CA ILE A 165 -40.08 17.13 -44.30
C ILE A 165 -38.92 16.47 -45.07
N PRO A 166 -37.66 16.72 -44.67
CA PRO A 166 -36.49 16.07 -45.29
C PRO A 166 -36.58 14.54 -45.24
N GLU A 167 -36.16 13.86 -46.30
CA GLU A 167 -36.18 12.39 -46.39
C GLU A 167 -35.47 11.72 -45.20
N GLU A 168 -34.39 12.30 -44.68
CA GLU A 168 -33.65 11.75 -43.52
C GLU A 168 -34.48 11.70 -42.23
N ILE A 169 -35.52 12.52 -42.14
CA ILE A 169 -36.40 12.62 -40.96
C ILE A 169 -37.66 11.76 -41.11
N GLN A 170 -38.07 11.43 -42.33
CA GLN A 170 -39.31 10.68 -42.59
C GLN A 170 -39.38 9.35 -41.83
N GLY A 171 -38.25 8.63 -41.72
CA GLY A 171 -38.12 7.40 -40.93
C GLY A 171 -38.21 7.58 -39.40
N LYS A 172 -38.27 8.81 -38.90
CA LYS A 172 -38.42 9.18 -37.49
C LYS A 172 -39.79 9.80 -37.19
N VAL A 173 -40.72 9.76 -38.14
CA VAL A 173 -42.04 10.37 -38.00
C VAL A 173 -43.05 9.34 -37.49
N ALA A 174 -43.93 9.75 -36.57
CA ALA A 174 -45.13 9.01 -36.21
C ALA A 174 -46.34 9.95 -36.17
N PHE A 175 -47.51 9.42 -36.54
CA PHE A 175 -48.77 10.15 -36.56
C PHE A 175 -49.63 9.78 -35.36
N ILE A 176 -50.14 10.81 -34.68
CA ILE A 176 -50.90 10.69 -33.45
C ILE A 176 -52.29 11.28 -33.68
N LEU A 177 -53.29 10.43 -33.79
CA LEU A 177 -54.70 10.80 -33.83
C LEU A 177 -55.20 10.99 -32.39
N GLN A 178 -55.20 12.24 -31.92
CA GLN A 178 -55.56 12.61 -30.55
C GLN A 178 -57.08 12.77 -30.39
N GLN A 179 -57.56 12.79 -29.15
CA GLN A 179 -58.97 12.90 -28.77
C GLN A 179 -59.78 11.67 -29.19
N LYS A 180 -59.15 10.47 -29.17
CA LYS A 180 -59.77 9.18 -29.51
C LYS A 180 -61.14 8.99 -28.84
N ASP A 181 -61.31 9.48 -27.62
CA ASP A 181 -62.53 9.38 -26.82
C ASP A 181 -63.78 10.05 -27.44
N LEU A 182 -63.63 10.83 -28.50
CA LEU A 182 -64.74 11.49 -29.22
C LEU A 182 -65.36 10.65 -30.34
N ARG A 183 -64.78 9.49 -30.68
CA ARG A 183 -65.21 8.60 -31.77
C ARG A 183 -65.23 7.15 -31.31
N ASP A 184 -65.98 6.31 -32.01
CA ASP A 184 -65.94 4.86 -31.78
C ASP A 184 -64.79 4.18 -32.55
N ASP A 185 -64.49 2.93 -32.21
CA ASP A 185 -63.36 2.19 -32.79
C ASP A 185 -63.52 1.92 -34.30
N GLU A 186 -64.76 1.87 -34.83
CA GLU A 186 -65.01 1.68 -36.27
C GLU A 186 -64.69 2.97 -37.05
N GLU A 187 -65.16 4.12 -36.58
CA GLU A 187 -64.85 5.43 -37.14
C GLU A 187 -63.34 5.71 -37.10
N LEU A 188 -62.69 5.39 -35.98
CA LEU A 188 -61.24 5.56 -35.81
C LEU A 188 -60.45 4.71 -36.80
N ALA A 189 -60.84 3.45 -37.03
CA ALA A 189 -60.19 2.58 -38.00
C ALA A 189 -60.26 3.15 -39.42
N ILE A 190 -61.41 3.70 -39.81
CA ILE A 190 -61.60 4.36 -41.12
C ILE A 190 -60.69 5.60 -41.24
N ILE A 191 -60.67 6.45 -40.23
CA ILE A 191 -59.84 7.66 -40.22
C ILE A 191 -58.36 7.29 -40.34
N MET A 192 -57.88 6.36 -39.53
CA MET A 192 -56.48 5.92 -39.55
C MET A 192 -56.10 5.32 -40.90
N GLU A 193 -56.98 4.55 -41.53
CA GLU A 193 -56.72 3.98 -42.86
C GLU A 193 -56.58 5.07 -43.93
N HIS A 194 -57.47 6.06 -43.94
CA HIS A 194 -57.34 7.22 -44.82
C HIS A 194 -56.07 8.04 -44.55
N MET A 195 -55.68 8.21 -43.28
CA MET A 195 -54.41 8.86 -42.93
C MET A 195 -53.22 8.09 -43.49
N ARG A 196 -53.21 6.75 -43.42
CA ARG A 196 -52.16 5.91 -44.00
C ARG A 196 -52.09 6.06 -45.53
N GLN A 197 -53.24 6.09 -46.21
CA GLN A 197 -53.29 6.28 -47.66
C GLN A 197 -52.73 7.65 -48.08
N LEU A 198 -53.12 8.71 -47.37
CA LEU A 198 -52.63 10.06 -47.64
C LEU A 198 -51.14 10.20 -47.33
N ALA A 199 -50.68 9.60 -46.23
CA ALA A 199 -49.26 9.53 -45.90
C ALA A 199 -48.46 8.85 -47.01
N ARG A 200 -48.93 7.70 -47.51
CA ARG A 200 -48.29 6.99 -48.61
C ARG A 200 -48.22 7.82 -49.89
N GLN A 201 -49.26 8.61 -50.16
CA GLN A 201 -49.29 9.49 -51.33
C GLN A 201 -48.31 10.66 -51.21
N LYS A 202 -48.14 11.21 -50.00
CA LYS A 202 -47.36 12.43 -49.74
C LYS A 202 -45.89 12.18 -49.38
N LEU A 203 -45.62 11.12 -48.63
CA LEU A 203 -44.29 10.75 -48.11
C LEU A 203 -43.69 9.54 -48.85
N GLY A 204 -44.46 8.82 -49.66
CA GLY A 204 -44.03 7.55 -50.28
C GLY A 204 -44.01 6.35 -49.33
N GLU A 205 -43.86 6.60 -48.03
CA GLU A 205 -43.96 5.62 -46.95
C GLU A 205 -45.14 5.92 -46.01
N VAL A 206 -45.47 4.96 -45.15
CA VAL A 206 -46.56 5.08 -44.17
C VAL A 206 -45.94 5.12 -42.77
N PRO A 207 -45.90 6.29 -42.11
CA PRO A 207 -45.53 6.39 -40.71
C PRO A 207 -46.44 5.55 -39.82
N ASP A 208 -45.94 5.14 -38.65
CA ASP A 208 -46.78 4.51 -37.65
C ASP A 208 -47.88 5.47 -37.18
N VAL A 209 -49.12 4.98 -37.12
CA VAL A 209 -50.30 5.79 -36.76
C VAL A 209 -50.92 5.24 -35.49
N PHE A 210 -51.07 6.09 -34.48
CA PHE A 210 -51.64 5.75 -33.16
C PHE A 210 -52.84 6.63 -32.86
N ALA A 211 -53.96 6.02 -32.45
CA ALA A 211 -55.10 6.75 -31.91
C ALA A 211 -55.03 6.77 -30.39
N VAL A 212 -55.04 7.97 -29.80
CA VAL A 212 -54.83 8.16 -28.36
C VAL A 212 -55.79 9.18 -27.74
N SER A 213 -56.01 9.06 -26.43
CA SER A 213 -56.66 10.07 -25.61
C SER A 213 -55.77 10.48 -24.45
N GLY A 214 -55.14 11.65 -24.58
CA GLY A 214 -54.28 12.19 -23.51
C GLY A 214 -55.04 12.48 -22.22
N LYS A 215 -56.35 12.78 -22.33
CA LYS A 215 -57.24 12.92 -21.19
C LYS A 215 -57.37 11.61 -20.41
N LEU A 216 -57.72 10.51 -21.10
CA LEU A 216 -57.85 9.20 -20.45
C LEU A 216 -56.52 8.72 -19.86
N ALA A 217 -55.40 8.97 -20.56
CA ALA A 217 -54.06 8.65 -20.08
C ALA A 217 -53.70 9.40 -18.79
N MET A 218 -53.96 10.71 -18.76
CA MET A 218 -53.70 11.54 -17.57
C MET A 218 -54.58 11.11 -16.39
N GLU A 219 -55.86 10.81 -16.63
CA GLU A 219 -56.77 10.28 -15.61
C GLU A 219 -56.32 8.91 -15.09
N ALA A 220 -55.84 8.02 -15.96
CA ALA A 220 -55.34 6.70 -15.58
C ALA A 220 -54.09 6.80 -14.69
N LYS A 221 -53.14 7.67 -15.05
CA LYS A 221 -51.88 7.90 -14.30
C LYS A 221 -52.08 8.68 -12.99
N GLY A 222 -53.02 9.63 -12.98
CA GLY A 222 -53.30 10.51 -11.84
C GLY A 222 -54.12 9.86 -10.71
N ARG A 223 -54.87 8.79 -10.98
CA ARG A 223 -55.68 8.09 -9.97
C ARG A 223 -54.87 7.08 -9.14
N ARG A 224 -55.28 6.88 -7.90
CA ARG A 224 -54.77 5.85 -6.98
C ARG A 224 -55.95 5.02 -6.45
N PRO A 225 -56.03 3.70 -6.68
CA PRO A 225 -55.10 2.88 -7.48
C PRO A 225 -55.11 3.25 -8.97
N PHE A 226 -54.05 2.88 -9.67
CA PHE A 226 -53.91 3.05 -11.12
C PHE A 226 -55.06 2.35 -11.87
N GLN A 227 -55.60 2.98 -12.92
CA GLN A 227 -56.75 2.44 -13.65
C GLN A 227 -56.33 1.76 -14.95
N ASP A 228 -56.02 0.46 -14.89
CA ASP A 228 -55.57 -0.35 -16.04
C ASP A 228 -56.51 -0.30 -17.24
N LYS A 229 -57.83 -0.26 -17.00
CA LYS A 229 -58.81 -0.19 -18.07
C LYS A 229 -58.73 1.15 -18.83
N LEU A 230 -58.74 2.28 -18.11
CA LEU A 230 -58.59 3.60 -18.72
C LEU A 230 -57.24 3.74 -19.44
N TRP A 231 -56.18 3.12 -18.89
CA TRP A 231 -54.87 3.10 -19.53
C TRP A 231 -54.91 2.39 -20.89
N LYS A 232 -55.51 1.20 -20.97
CA LYS A 232 -55.69 0.48 -22.24
C LYS A 232 -56.59 1.24 -23.21
N ASP A 233 -57.71 1.78 -22.72
CA ASP A 233 -58.66 2.52 -23.55
C ASP A 233 -58.05 3.82 -24.11
N SER A 234 -57.04 4.39 -23.44
CA SER A 234 -56.34 5.60 -23.87
C SER A 234 -55.46 5.44 -25.12
N GLY A 235 -55.08 4.22 -25.52
CA GLY A 235 -54.16 3.95 -26.65
C GLY A 235 -52.69 4.33 -26.40
N TYR A 236 -52.35 4.82 -25.20
CA TYR A 236 -50.97 5.09 -24.82
C TYR A 236 -50.08 3.85 -24.64
N PRO A 237 -50.56 2.67 -24.21
CA PRO A 237 -49.69 1.50 -24.09
C PRO A 237 -48.95 1.17 -25.39
N GLU A 238 -49.67 1.24 -26.52
CA GLU A 238 -49.11 1.00 -27.85
C GLU A 238 -48.12 2.10 -28.25
N LEU A 239 -48.45 3.37 -27.97
CA LEU A 239 -47.57 4.52 -28.24
C LEU A 239 -46.29 4.45 -27.39
N GLU A 240 -46.38 4.18 -26.10
CA GLU A 240 -45.21 4.03 -25.22
C GLU A 240 -44.34 2.84 -25.63
N ALA A 241 -44.95 1.73 -26.05
CA ALA A 241 -44.22 0.57 -26.57
C ALA A 241 -43.43 0.93 -27.84
N PHE A 242 -44.05 1.66 -28.77
CA PHE A 242 -43.39 2.18 -29.96
C PHE A 242 -42.23 3.12 -29.61
N ILE A 243 -42.46 4.12 -28.75
CA ILE A 243 -41.42 5.04 -28.33
C ILE A 243 -40.26 4.27 -27.66
N SER A 244 -40.57 3.29 -26.81
CA SER A 244 -39.56 2.43 -26.18
C SER A 244 -38.73 1.67 -27.22
N GLN A 245 -39.35 1.20 -28.29
CA GLN A 245 -38.67 0.53 -29.38
C GLN A 245 -37.77 1.49 -30.16
N VAL A 246 -38.24 2.71 -30.45
CA VAL A 246 -37.45 3.76 -31.12
C VAL A 246 -36.22 4.14 -30.30
N VAL A 247 -36.39 4.36 -29.00
CA VAL A 247 -35.27 4.66 -28.07
C VAL A 247 -34.27 3.50 -28.05
N THR A 248 -34.76 2.27 -27.90
CA THR A 248 -33.89 1.08 -27.76
C THR A 248 -33.16 0.71 -29.06
N ASN A 249 -33.80 0.90 -30.21
CA ASN A 249 -33.27 0.48 -31.50
C ASN A 249 -32.59 1.60 -32.30
N SER A 250 -32.55 2.83 -31.78
CA SER A 250 -31.91 3.96 -32.45
C SER A 250 -30.45 3.61 -32.81
N PRO A 251 -30.08 3.52 -34.10
CA PRO A 251 -28.74 3.11 -34.52
C PRO A 251 -27.66 4.06 -33.99
N LEU A 252 -27.91 5.37 -34.10
CA LEU A 252 -27.02 6.42 -33.61
C LEU A 252 -26.76 6.30 -32.12
N ARG A 253 -27.81 6.09 -31.33
CA ARG A 253 -27.69 5.98 -29.87
C ARG A 253 -26.98 4.71 -29.43
N ARG A 254 -27.16 3.61 -30.18
CA ARG A 254 -26.43 2.35 -29.94
C ARG A 254 -24.96 2.44 -30.37
N GLU A 255 -24.66 3.19 -31.43
CA GLU A 255 -23.30 3.48 -31.87
C GLU A 255 -22.54 4.24 -30.77
N VAL A 256 -23.12 5.32 -30.23
CA VAL A 256 -22.52 6.06 -29.11
C VAL A 256 -22.22 5.16 -27.91
N LEU A 257 -23.16 4.28 -27.51
CA LEU A 257 -22.91 3.32 -26.41
C LEU A 257 -21.75 2.36 -26.72
N ARG A 258 -21.63 1.90 -27.96
CA ARG A 258 -20.54 1.03 -28.40
C ARG A 258 -19.20 1.75 -28.43
N ASP A 259 -19.16 2.98 -28.92
CA ASP A 259 -17.93 3.78 -29.00
C ASP A 259 -17.40 4.10 -27.61
N VAL A 260 -18.29 4.52 -26.70
CA VAL A 260 -17.95 4.77 -25.29
C VAL A 260 -17.49 3.48 -24.62
N ARG A 261 -18.18 2.35 -24.85
CA ARG A 261 -17.76 1.03 -24.33
C ARG A 261 -16.37 0.66 -24.84
N ASP A 262 -16.10 0.82 -26.12
CA ASP A 262 -14.82 0.45 -26.72
C ASP A 262 -13.68 1.35 -26.23
N ALA A 263 -13.93 2.65 -26.07
CA ALA A 263 -13.01 3.60 -25.44
C ALA A 263 -12.75 3.23 -23.97
N THR A 264 -13.79 2.86 -23.22
CA THR A 264 -13.68 2.39 -21.83
C THR A 264 -12.85 1.10 -21.74
N GLY A 265 -13.07 0.14 -22.64
CA GLY A 265 -12.30 -1.09 -22.69
C GLY A 265 -10.83 -0.88 -23.08
N ARG A 266 -10.51 0.13 -23.90
CA ARG A 266 -9.12 0.56 -24.15
C ARG A 266 -8.51 1.23 -22.91
N ALA A 267 -9.26 2.10 -22.24
CA ALA A 267 -8.84 2.78 -21.03
C ALA A 267 -8.51 1.78 -19.90
N LEU A 268 -9.41 0.83 -19.62
CA LEU A 268 -9.21 -0.19 -18.58
C LEU A 268 -7.97 -1.05 -18.84
N ARG A 269 -7.70 -1.44 -20.10
CA ARG A 269 -6.47 -2.16 -20.47
C ARG A 269 -5.21 -1.33 -20.21
N ARG A 270 -5.25 -0.04 -20.54
CA ARG A 270 -4.11 0.86 -20.31
C ARG A 270 -3.84 1.08 -18.82
N ILE A 271 -4.90 1.12 -18.01
CA ILE A 271 -4.80 1.15 -16.55
C ILE A 271 -4.19 -0.16 -16.01
N GLU A 272 -4.64 -1.31 -16.51
CA GLU A 272 -4.10 -2.63 -16.15
C GLU A 272 -2.59 -2.71 -16.43
N GLU A 273 -2.18 -2.36 -17.64
CA GLU A 273 -0.76 -2.32 -18.05
C GLU A 273 0.08 -1.41 -17.14
N GLN A 274 -0.47 -0.28 -16.69
CA GLN A 274 0.21 0.64 -15.78
C GLN A 274 0.33 0.07 -14.36
N ILE A 275 -0.71 -0.59 -13.86
CA ILE A 275 -0.66 -1.24 -12.54
C ILE A 275 0.34 -2.40 -12.55
N ASP A 276 0.29 -3.23 -13.60
CA ASP A 276 1.20 -4.37 -13.77
C ASP A 276 2.66 -3.93 -13.90
N SER A 277 2.93 -2.89 -14.70
CA SER A 277 4.28 -2.35 -14.85
C SER A 277 4.82 -1.77 -13.54
N SER A 278 3.98 -1.10 -12.75
CA SER A 278 4.31 -0.58 -11.43
C SER A 278 4.58 -1.70 -10.43
N SER A 279 3.76 -2.74 -10.42
CA SER A 279 3.94 -3.94 -9.59
C SER A 279 5.25 -4.67 -9.93
N ALA A 280 5.52 -4.87 -11.22
CA ALA A 280 6.75 -5.46 -11.69
C ALA A 280 7.99 -4.62 -11.34
N LEU A 281 7.88 -3.29 -11.37
CA LEU A 281 8.94 -2.38 -10.93
C LEU A 281 9.23 -2.55 -9.43
N VAL A 282 8.20 -2.59 -8.59
CA VAL A 282 8.34 -2.82 -7.13
C VAL A 282 9.03 -4.16 -6.86
N GLU A 283 8.67 -5.24 -7.56
CA GLU A 283 9.31 -6.54 -7.37
C GLU A 283 10.75 -6.59 -7.90
N ARG A 284 11.07 -5.84 -8.97
CA ARG A 284 12.46 -5.62 -9.39
C ARG A 284 13.26 -4.89 -8.31
N LYS A 285 12.73 -3.79 -7.77
CA LYS A 285 13.34 -3.04 -6.66
C LYS A 285 13.55 -3.92 -5.42
N ALA A 286 12.58 -4.78 -5.10
CA ALA A 286 12.67 -5.74 -3.98
C ALA A 286 13.79 -6.78 -4.17
N ARG A 287 13.95 -7.32 -5.38
CA ARG A 287 15.03 -8.25 -5.70
C ARG A 287 16.40 -7.59 -5.58
N MET A 288 16.55 -6.41 -6.17
CA MET A 288 17.80 -5.67 -6.13
C MET A 288 18.18 -5.30 -4.68
N LEU A 289 17.22 -4.91 -3.84
CA LEU A 289 17.46 -4.68 -2.41
C LEU A 289 18.01 -5.92 -1.71
N ARG A 290 17.47 -7.11 -1.99
CA ARG A 290 17.97 -8.39 -1.45
C ARG A 290 19.40 -8.71 -1.93
N ASP A 291 19.71 -8.36 -3.18
CA ASP A 291 21.06 -8.55 -3.74
C ASP A 291 22.07 -7.63 -3.04
N LEU A 292 21.70 -6.37 -2.77
CA LEU A 292 22.52 -5.43 -1.99
C LEU A 292 22.70 -5.89 -0.53
N GLU A 293 21.64 -6.39 0.14
CA GLU A 293 21.74 -6.98 1.48
C GLU A 293 22.71 -8.18 1.49
N THR A 294 22.64 -9.03 0.46
CA THR A 294 23.55 -10.18 0.31
C THR A 294 25.00 -9.73 0.05
N GLU A 295 25.21 -8.62 -0.65
CA GLU A 295 26.52 -8.00 -0.84
C GLU A 295 27.14 -7.55 0.50
N VAL A 296 26.32 -7.05 1.44
CA VAL A 296 26.76 -6.73 2.81
C VAL A 296 27.20 -7.97 3.57
N ASP A 297 26.43 -9.05 3.50
CA ASP A 297 26.81 -10.32 4.12
C ASP A 297 28.15 -10.85 3.57
N ARG A 298 28.37 -10.77 2.25
CA ARG A 298 29.64 -11.17 1.62
C ARG A 298 30.80 -10.27 2.05
N TYR A 299 30.58 -8.96 2.10
CA TYR A 299 31.61 -8.00 2.51
C TYR A 299 32.08 -8.25 3.95
N ARG A 300 31.14 -8.54 4.86
CA ARG A 300 31.43 -8.97 6.23
C ARG A 300 32.30 -10.23 6.25
N ASP A 301 31.96 -11.23 5.45
CA ASP A 301 32.67 -12.52 5.47
C ASP A 301 34.10 -12.40 4.89
N THR A 302 34.32 -11.54 3.89
CA THR A 302 35.66 -11.24 3.34
C THR A 302 36.55 -10.54 4.36
N HIS A 303 36.08 -9.48 5.01
CA HIS A 303 36.83 -8.78 6.07
C HIS A 303 36.90 -9.61 7.36
N GLY A 304 36.04 -10.62 7.47
CA GLY A 304 36.12 -11.74 8.41
C GLY A 304 37.50 -12.39 8.50
N MET A 305 38.22 -12.47 7.38
CA MET A 305 39.54 -13.13 7.27
C MET A 305 40.66 -12.29 7.89
N ASP A 306 40.63 -10.96 7.77
CA ASP A 306 41.62 -10.07 8.41
C ASP A 306 41.56 -10.15 9.94
N PHE A 307 40.39 -10.48 10.48
CA PHE A 307 40.22 -10.68 11.92
C PHE A 307 40.89 -11.95 12.45
N GLU A 308 41.19 -12.96 11.62
CA GLU A 308 41.88 -14.16 12.11
C GLU A 308 43.31 -13.86 12.57
N GLU A 309 43.97 -12.86 11.97
CA GLU A 309 45.27 -12.36 12.40
C GLU A 309 45.18 -11.65 13.77
N THR A 310 44.17 -10.77 13.94
CA THR A 310 43.87 -10.13 15.23
C THR A 310 43.55 -11.17 16.32
N LEU A 311 42.84 -12.24 15.98
CA LEU A 311 42.50 -13.32 16.90
C LEU A 311 43.72 -14.15 17.35
N ALA A 312 44.67 -14.39 16.45
CA ALA A 312 45.94 -15.02 16.81
C ALA A 312 46.73 -14.18 17.82
N SER A 313 46.70 -12.85 17.67
CA SER A 313 47.36 -11.91 18.59
C SER A 313 46.74 -11.91 20.00
N MET A 314 45.46 -12.25 20.16
CA MET A 314 44.80 -12.29 21.47
C MET A 314 45.37 -13.36 22.40
N GLY A 315 45.81 -14.49 21.85
CA GLY A 315 46.52 -15.50 22.62
C GLY A 315 47.89 -15.02 23.11
N GLU A 316 48.53 -14.11 22.37
CA GLU A 316 49.80 -13.50 22.76
C GLU A 316 49.61 -12.48 23.89
N VAL A 317 48.54 -11.68 23.83
CA VAL A 317 48.14 -10.75 24.91
C VAL A 317 47.94 -11.49 26.24
N PHE A 318 47.34 -12.70 26.20
CA PHE A 318 47.20 -13.55 27.39
C PHE A 318 48.55 -13.95 27.98
N MET A 319 49.51 -14.34 27.14
CA MET A 319 50.85 -14.73 27.59
C MET A 319 51.68 -13.55 28.09
N GLU A 320 51.58 -12.39 27.45
CA GLU A 320 52.26 -11.16 27.84
C GLU A 320 51.85 -10.75 29.27
N HIS A 321 50.54 -10.65 29.54
CA HIS A 321 50.03 -10.31 30.87
C HIS A 321 50.10 -11.46 31.88
N GLY A 322 50.13 -12.71 31.41
CA GLY A 322 50.50 -13.87 32.22
C GLY A 322 51.89 -13.73 32.86
N GLY A 323 52.82 -13.05 32.17
CA GLY A 323 54.14 -12.68 32.70
C GLY A 323 54.08 -11.78 33.93
N GLU A 324 53.09 -10.89 34.03
CA GLU A 324 52.88 -10.03 35.19
C GLU A 324 52.30 -10.80 36.38
N ALA A 325 51.34 -11.70 36.14
CA ALA A 325 50.85 -12.64 37.16
C ALA A 325 51.99 -13.51 37.72
N LEU A 326 52.90 -13.98 36.84
CA LEU A 326 54.12 -14.68 37.24
C LEU A 326 55.07 -13.81 38.07
N ARG A 327 55.19 -12.52 37.78
CA ARG A 327 55.99 -11.57 38.57
C ARG A 327 55.44 -11.42 39.98
N LEU A 328 54.11 -11.27 40.11
CA LEU A 328 53.43 -11.20 41.41
C LEU A 328 53.62 -12.50 42.21
N LEU A 329 53.44 -13.65 41.56
CA LEU A 329 53.70 -14.96 42.17
C LEU A 329 55.15 -15.06 42.66
N ARG A 330 56.13 -14.68 41.83
CA ARG A 330 57.56 -14.73 42.18
C ARG A 330 57.89 -13.86 43.40
N ALA A 331 57.29 -12.68 43.52
CA ALA A 331 57.45 -11.81 44.68
C ALA A 331 56.86 -12.43 45.97
N ARG A 332 55.74 -13.16 45.85
CA ARG A 332 55.00 -13.78 46.96
C ARG A 332 55.64 -15.08 47.45
N VAL A 333 56.36 -15.77 46.57
CA VAL A 333 57.02 -17.06 46.84
C VAL A 333 58.39 -16.89 47.56
N GLY A 334 58.72 -15.69 48.05
CA GLY A 334 59.88 -15.47 48.92
C GLY A 334 59.84 -16.30 50.21
N TRP A 335 61.01 -16.65 50.76
CA TRP A 335 61.11 -17.39 52.04
C TRP A 335 60.39 -16.66 53.19
N TRP A 336 60.61 -15.35 53.32
CA TRP A 336 60.01 -14.54 54.37
C TRP A 336 58.49 -14.42 54.23
N ASN A 337 57.99 -14.21 53.02
CA ASN A 337 56.55 -14.10 52.75
C ASN A 337 55.82 -15.42 53.05
N ARG A 338 56.43 -16.56 52.73
CA ARG A 338 55.85 -17.88 53.04
C ARG A 338 55.86 -18.22 54.52
N LEU A 339 56.88 -17.77 55.25
CA LEU A 339 56.93 -17.95 56.71
C LEU A 339 55.86 -17.09 57.40
N GLN A 340 55.60 -15.87 56.91
CA GLN A 340 54.49 -15.03 57.37
C GLN A 340 53.12 -15.60 57.00
N ALA A 341 52.99 -16.18 55.80
CA ALA A 341 51.75 -16.81 55.32
C ALA A 341 51.31 -18.01 56.18
N LEU A 342 52.22 -18.62 56.97
CA LEU A 342 51.84 -19.67 57.93
C LEU A 342 50.87 -19.17 59.01
N PHE A 343 50.93 -17.89 59.36
CA PHE A 343 50.19 -17.28 60.47
C PHE A 343 49.06 -16.33 60.00
N ARG A 344 48.87 -16.17 58.69
CA ARG A 344 47.81 -15.35 58.09
C ARG A 344 47.02 -16.15 57.05
N ARG A 345 45.82 -15.66 56.71
CA ARG A 345 45.08 -16.14 55.54
C ARG A 345 45.83 -15.66 54.29
N ASP A 346 46.05 -16.56 53.33
CA ASP A 346 46.80 -16.26 52.11
C ASP A 346 45.82 -15.91 50.99
N ASP A 347 45.59 -14.62 50.76
CA ASP A 347 44.70 -14.13 49.69
C ASP A 347 45.44 -13.97 48.34
N SER A 348 46.73 -14.37 48.29
CA SER A 348 47.57 -14.25 47.09
C SER A 348 46.98 -14.88 45.82
N PRO A 349 46.32 -16.06 45.87
CA PRO A 349 45.74 -16.65 44.67
C PRO A 349 44.64 -15.80 44.04
N SER A 350 43.81 -15.17 44.88
CA SER A 350 42.74 -14.29 44.41
C SER A 350 43.30 -12.99 43.84
N GLU A 351 44.33 -12.43 44.47
CA GLU A 351 44.99 -11.21 43.99
C GLU A 351 45.73 -11.43 42.66
N ILE A 352 46.36 -12.59 42.47
CA ILE A 352 47.07 -12.93 41.22
C ILE A 352 46.07 -13.14 40.08
N GLU A 353 44.96 -13.85 40.32
CA GLU A 353 43.90 -14.05 39.31
C GLU A 353 43.19 -12.74 38.96
N ASN A 354 42.89 -11.90 39.95
CA ASN A 354 42.28 -10.59 39.73
C ASN A 354 43.21 -9.66 38.95
N ALA A 355 44.50 -9.60 39.31
CA ALA A 355 45.47 -8.79 38.57
C ALA A 355 45.63 -9.27 37.11
N LEU A 356 45.59 -10.59 36.88
CA LEU A 356 45.56 -11.15 35.53
C LEU A 356 44.28 -10.77 34.77
N CYS A 357 43.12 -10.84 35.43
CA CYS A 357 41.84 -10.44 34.84
C CYS A 357 41.84 -8.95 34.47
N GLU A 358 42.25 -8.07 35.39
CA GLU A 358 42.30 -6.62 35.17
C GLU A 358 43.24 -6.25 34.02
N ALA A 359 44.45 -6.82 33.99
CA ALA A 359 45.42 -6.56 32.91
C ALA A 359 44.91 -7.04 31.54
N ILE A 360 44.27 -8.21 31.49
CA ILE A 360 43.66 -8.74 30.26
C ILE A 360 42.46 -7.88 29.85
N GLU A 361 41.58 -7.51 30.78
CA GLU A 361 40.43 -6.64 30.52
C GLU A 361 40.85 -5.30 29.93
N GLU A 362 41.91 -4.67 30.47
CA GLU A 362 42.42 -3.40 29.97
C GLU A 362 43.02 -3.52 28.56
N SER A 363 43.84 -4.54 28.31
CA SER A 363 44.51 -4.70 27.01
C SER A 363 43.56 -5.19 25.92
N ILE A 364 42.69 -6.16 26.22
CA ILE A 364 41.64 -6.59 25.30
C ILE A 364 40.61 -5.48 25.10
N GLY A 365 40.31 -4.68 26.13
CA GLY A 365 39.43 -3.51 26.00
C GLY A 365 39.99 -2.48 25.01
N ARG A 366 41.29 -2.15 25.12
CA ARG A 366 41.95 -1.24 24.17
C ARG A 366 41.99 -1.81 22.74
N LEU A 367 42.22 -3.11 22.59
CA LEU A 367 42.16 -3.78 21.28
C LEU A 367 40.75 -3.73 20.70
N ALA A 368 39.75 -4.17 21.46
CA ALA A 368 38.35 -4.18 21.04
C ALA A 368 37.84 -2.78 20.69
N GLU A 369 38.31 -1.75 21.39
CA GLU A 369 37.96 -0.35 21.11
C GLU A 369 38.54 0.14 19.78
N ARG A 370 39.76 -0.26 19.41
CA ARG A 370 40.35 0.06 18.11
C ARG A 370 39.62 -0.68 16.98
N GLU A 371 39.36 -1.97 17.19
CA GLU A 371 38.63 -2.79 16.22
C GLU A 371 37.20 -2.29 16.00
N ALA A 372 36.49 -1.87 17.05
CA ALA A 372 35.15 -1.31 16.92
C ALA A 372 35.12 -0.02 16.10
N VAL A 373 36.15 0.83 16.20
CA VAL A 373 36.29 2.03 15.35
C VAL A 373 36.57 1.65 13.90
N ALA A 374 37.44 0.66 13.67
CA ALA A 374 37.71 0.16 12.33
C ALA A 374 36.45 -0.45 11.68
N LEU A 375 35.69 -1.24 12.43
CA LEU A 375 34.40 -1.79 12.00
C LEU A 375 33.38 -0.70 11.64
N GLY A 376 33.29 0.36 12.43
CA GLY A 376 32.45 1.52 12.14
C GLY A 376 32.85 2.18 10.81
N GLY A 377 34.15 2.40 10.61
CA GLY A 377 34.70 2.93 9.37
C GLY A 377 34.39 2.06 8.14
N LEU A 378 34.59 0.74 8.24
CA LEU A 378 34.27 -0.21 7.17
C LEU A 378 32.78 -0.20 6.81
N CYS A 379 31.89 -0.17 7.82
CA CYS A 379 30.45 -0.12 7.58
C CYS A 379 30.04 1.22 6.96
N ALA A 380 30.62 2.33 7.40
CA ALA A 380 30.35 3.66 6.85
C ALA A 380 30.84 3.79 5.40
N GLU A 381 32.04 3.30 5.09
CA GLU A 381 32.60 3.24 3.73
C GLU A 381 31.69 2.40 2.82
N GLN A 382 31.31 1.21 3.27
CA GLN A 382 30.42 0.34 2.51
C GLN A 382 29.06 1.02 2.25
N TRP A 383 28.46 1.65 3.26
CA TRP A 383 27.21 2.39 3.09
C TRP A 383 27.37 3.56 2.13
N GLY A 384 28.53 4.23 2.12
CA GLY A 384 28.89 5.27 1.14
C GLY A 384 28.86 4.78 -0.31
N HIS A 385 29.13 3.49 -0.56
CA HIS A 385 28.99 2.87 -1.89
C HIS A 385 27.56 2.39 -2.19
N LEU A 386 26.83 1.93 -1.19
CA LEU A 386 25.48 1.38 -1.35
C LEU A 386 24.40 2.46 -1.45
N ALA A 387 24.50 3.52 -0.66
CA ALA A 387 23.49 4.59 -0.65
C ALA A 387 23.28 5.24 -2.02
N PRO A 388 24.33 5.62 -2.80
CA PRO A 388 24.14 6.15 -4.14
C PRO A 388 23.49 5.15 -5.10
N ARG A 389 23.76 3.85 -4.96
CA ARG A 389 23.12 2.79 -5.76
C ARG A 389 21.65 2.62 -5.39
N ILE A 390 21.30 2.73 -4.11
CA ILE A 390 19.90 2.77 -3.66
C ILE A 390 19.19 4.00 -4.26
N GLU A 391 19.84 5.16 -4.27
CA GLU A 391 19.26 6.37 -4.85
C GLU A 391 19.10 6.29 -6.37
N THR A 392 20.09 5.77 -7.09
CA THR A 392 20.09 5.72 -8.57
C THR A 392 19.39 4.51 -9.16
N GLU A 393 19.60 3.32 -8.61
CA GLU A 393 19.07 2.06 -9.15
C GLU A 393 17.68 1.73 -8.57
N LEU A 394 17.40 2.13 -7.33
CA LEU A 394 16.08 1.92 -6.70
C LEU A 394 15.20 3.17 -6.70
N GLU A 395 15.74 4.36 -6.99
CA GLU A 395 15.02 5.65 -6.90
C GLU A 395 14.36 5.84 -5.52
N LEU A 396 15.02 5.36 -4.47
CA LEU A 396 14.56 5.49 -3.08
C LEU A 396 15.53 6.39 -2.31
N SER A 397 15.05 7.03 -1.25
CA SER A 397 15.90 7.90 -0.43
C SER A 397 16.56 7.08 0.68
N PRO A 398 17.87 6.74 0.58
CA PRO A 398 18.57 6.05 1.64
C PRO A 398 18.69 6.96 2.88
N PRO A 399 18.61 6.41 4.11
CA PRO A 399 18.93 7.17 5.32
C PRO A 399 20.40 7.61 5.32
N ARG A 400 20.67 8.79 5.88
CA ARG A 400 22.05 9.23 6.15
C ARG A 400 22.54 8.59 7.44
N LEU A 401 23.85 8.37 7.52
CA LEU A 401 24.48 7.80 8.72
C LEU A 401 24.26 8.68 9.94
N ASP A 402 24.27 10.00 9.76
CA ASP A 402 24.09 11.00 10.83
C ASP A 402 22.64 11.18 11.30
N ASP A 403 21.66 10.52 10.67
CA ASP A 403 20.23 10.68 11.01
C ASP A 403 19.84 10.01 12.34
N GLY A 404 20.81 9.53 13.13
CA GLY A 404 20.60 8.86 14.42
C GLY A 404 19.94 7.49 14.33
N LYS A 405 19.80 6.92 13.13
CA LYS A 405 19.25 5.57 12.89
C LYS A 405 20.25 4.46 13.21
N VAL A 406 21.54 4.75 13.13
CA VAL A 406 22.61 3.89 13.62
C VAL A 406 23.22 4.59 14.82
N ASP A 407 23.09 3.96 15.99
CA ASP A 407 23.74 4.42 17.21
C ASP A 407 25.13 3.77 17.27
N GLU A 408 26.06 4.32 16.50
CA GLU A 408 27.42 3.80 16.36
C GLU A 408 28.13 3.71 17.72
N GLU A 409 27.90 4.69 18.60
CA GLU A 409 28.45 4.69 19.95
C GLU A 409 27.92 3.52 20.78
N ARG A 410 26.63 3.19 20.66
CA ARG A 410 26.03 2.02 21.30
C ARG A 410 26.50 0.71 20.68
N ALA A 411 26.64 0.62 19.36
CA ALA A 411 27.18 -0.55 18.66
C ALA A 411 28.59 -0.86 19.18
N ARG A 412 29.45 0.17 19.19
CA ARG A 412 30.82 0.14 19.72
C ARG A 412 30.86 -0.26 21.19
N SER A 413 30.06 0.38 22.04
CA SER A 413 29.98 0.07 23.47
C SER A 413 29.56 -1.38 23.72
N ARG A 414 28.59 -1.89 22.95
CA ARG A 414 28.13 -3.29 23.05
C ARG A 414 29.22 -4.27 22.64
N PHE A 415 29.90 -4.00 21.53
CA PHE A 415 31.00 -4.83 21.06
C PHE A 415 32.13 -4.93 22.09
N VAL A 416 32.63 -3.78 22.58
CA VAL A 416 33.71 -3.74 23.57
C VAL A 416 33.31 -4.47 24.85
N LYS A 417 32.11 -4.20 25.38
CA LYS A 417 31.61 -4.89 26.59
C LYS A 417 31.51 -6.40 26.40
N ARG A 418 31.08 -6.87 25.23
CA ARG A 418 30.99 -8.31 24.92
C ARG A 418 32.37 -8.95 24.94
N VAL A 419 33.33 -8.39 24.19
CA VAL A 419 34.69 -8.93 24.06
C VAL A 419 35.44 -8.90 25.41
N VAL A 420 35.38 -7.79 26.15
CA VAL A 420 36.00 -7.66 27.48
C VAL A 420 35.40 -8.65 28.48
N ARG A 421 34.06 -8.77 28.51
CA ARG A 421 33.38 -9.74 29.38
C ARG A 421 33.77 -11.17 29.01
N ALA A 422 33.86 -11.49 27.73
CA ALA A 422 34.29 -12.80 27.26
C ALA A 422 35.73 -13.12 27.70
N ALA A 423 36.65 -12.15 27.59
CA ALA A 423 38.03 -12.30 28.04
C ALA A 423 38.10 -12.60 29.54
N ARG A 424 37.41 -11.82 30.39
CA ARG A 424 37.34 -12.07 31.84
C ARG A 424 36.78 -13.46 32.15
N GLN A 425 35.66 -13.82 31.53
CA GLN A 425 35.02 -15.12 31.75
C GLN A 425 35.91 -16.28 31.29
N SER A 426 36.67 -16.08 30.22
CA SER A 426 37.63 -17.05 29.71
C SER A 426 38.74 -17.32 30.72
N VAL A 427 39.31 -16.28 31.34
CA VAL A 427 40.31 -16.42 32.43
C VAL A 427 39.71 -17.18 33.62
N LEU A 428 38.54 -16.77 34.10
CA LEU A 428 37.89 -17.40 35.26
C LEU A 428 37.55 -18.88 35.03
N LYS A 429 37.18 -19.25 33.80
CA LYS A 429 36.90 -20.66 33.42
C LYS A 429 38.12 -21.56 33.50
N GLN A 430 39.34 -21.00 33.40
CA GLN A 430 40.57 -21.78 33.57
C GLN A 430 40.80 -22.24 35.02
N LYS A 431 40.02 -21.72 35.99
CA LYS A 431 40.11 -22.06 37.42
C LYS A 431 41.55 -21.91 37.97
N LEU A 432 42.28 -20.91 37.47
CA LEU A 432 43.69 -20.69 37.83
C LEU A 432 43.85 -20.49 39.33
N ARG A 433 42.93 -19.76 39.96
CA ARG A 433 42.90 -19.60 41.42
C ARG A 433 42.81 -20.93 42.17
N GLY A 434 41.85 -21.79 41.81
CA GLY A 434 41.66 -23.07 42.51
C GLY A 434 42.86 -24.00 42.37
N LEU A 435 43.48 -24.02 41.18
CA LEU A 435 44.71 -24.78 40.95
C LEU A 435 45.89 -24.21 41.75
N LEU A 436 46.01 -22.88 41.83
CA LEU A 436 47.06 -22.19 42.56
C LEU A 436 46.91 -22.34 44.09
N GLU A 437 45.68 -22.25 44.60
CA GLU A 437 45.33 -22.52 46.01
C GLU A 437 45.76 -23.93 46.43
N MET A 438 45.42 -24.95 45.63
CA MET A 438 45.78 -26.34 45.90
C MET A 438 47.31 -26.56 45.97
N GLN A 439 48.06 -25.94 45.05
CA GLN A 439 49.52 -26.06 45.04
C GLN A 439 50.17 -25.30 46.21
N LEU A 440 49.71 -24.08 46.50
CA LEU A 440 50.22 -23.30 47.63
C LEU A 440 49.96 -23.98 48.97
N ASP A 441 48.79 -24.61 49.16
CA ASP A 441 48.45 -25.33 50.40
C ASP A 441 49.29 -26.60 50.59
N SER A 442 49.54 -27.35 49.49
CA SER A 442 50.46 -28.48 49.49
C SER A 442 51.87 -28.07 49.95
N HIS A 443 52.42 -26.99 49.37
CA HIS A 443 53.73 -26.46 49.76
C HIS A 443 53.74 -25.87 51.18
N ARG A 444 52.64 -25.23 51.62
CA ARG A 444 52.46 -24.72 52.98
C ARG A 444 52.54 -25.85 54.00
N THR A 445 51.84 -26.95 53.75
CA THR A 445 51.82 -28.13 54.62
C THR A 445 53.22 -28.71 54.80
N VAL A 446 54.02 -28.77 53.72
CA VAL A 446 55.42 -29.21 53.80
C VAL A 446 56.24 -28.27 54.68
N LEU A 447 56.12 -26.95 54.50
CA LEU A 447 56.84 -25.97 55.31
C LEU A 447 56.42 -26.02 56.80
N GLN A 448 55.13 -26.20 57.08
CA GLN A 448 54.61 -26.37 58.44
C GLN A 448 55.24 -27.56 59.16
N ARG A 449 55.45 -28.69 58.47
CA ARG A 449 56.13 -29.87 59.07
C ARG A 449 57.56 -29.53 59.50
N TYR A 450 58.31 -28.78 58.68
CA TYR A 450 59.65 -28.33 59.05
C TYR A 450 59.61 -27.34 60.22
N VAL A 451 58.71 -26.35 60.21
CA VAL A 451 58.59 -25.37 61.30
C VAL A 451 58.18 -26.04 62.62
N ILE A 452 57.22 -26.96 62.60
CA ILE A 452 56.82 -27.75 63.78
C ILE A 452 58.01 -28.59 64.27
N GLY A 453 58.75 -29.25 63.36
CA GLY A 453 59.94 -30.02 63.71
C GLY A 453 61.02 -29.17 64.37
N VAL A 454 61.25 -27.94 63.89
CA VAL A 454 62.15 -26.96 64.49
C VAL A 454 61.66 -26.57 65.88
N LEU A 455 60.39 -26.19 66.03
CA LEU A 455 59.80 -25.79 67.32
C LEU A 455 59.84 -26.91 68.37
N LEU A 456 59.53 -28.15 67.97
CA LEU A 456 59.64 -29.33 68.84
C LEU A 456 61.09 -29.60 69.25
N SER A 457 62.03 -29.50 68.32
CA SER A 457 63.47 -29.71 68.60
C SER A 457 64.03 -28.62 69.51
N VAL A 458 63.64 -27.35 69.32
CA VAL A 458 64.02 -26.23 70.19
C VAL A 458 63.41 -26.40 71.59
N SER A 459 62.13 -26.77 71.68
CA SER A 459 61.44 -27.00 72.96
C SER A 459 62.06 -28.16 73.73
N LEU A 460 62.38 -29.26 73.03
CA LEU A 460 63.07 -30.42 73.61
C LEU A 460 64.48 -30.04 74.08
N GLY A 461 65.23 -29.28 73.29
CA GLY A 461 66.56 -28.79 73.65
C GLY A 461 66.53 -27.89 74.89
N GLY A 462 65.57 -26.97 74.97
CA GLY A 462 65.35 -26.11 76.14
C GLY A 462 64.97 -26.91 77.39
N GLY A 463 64.06 -27.89 77.26
CA GLY A 463 63.66 -28.75 78.37
C GLY A 463 64.80 -29.63 78.91
N LEU A 464 65.58 -30.25 78.03
CA LEU A 464 66.76 -31.04 78.41
C LEU A 464 67.87 -30.17 79.02
N GLY A 465 68.03 -28.94 78.53
CA GLY A 465 68.95 -27.96 79.10
C GLY A 465 68.57 -27.55 80.52
N ALA A 466 67.28 -27.29 80.77
CA ALA A 466 66.75 -27.00 82.10
C ALA A 466 66.91 -28.17 83.09
N ALA A 467 66.95 -29.41 82.58
CA ALA A 467 67.20 -30.62 83.36
C ALA A 467 68.70 -30.96 83.56
N ASN A 468 69.63 -30.05 83.20
CA ASN A 468 71.10 -30.24 83.25
C ASN A 468 71.64 -31.40 82.39
N LEU A 469 70.90 -31.86 81.37
CA LEU A 469 71.32 -32.90 80.43
C LEU A 469 72.03 -32.28 79.21
N HIS A 470 73.10 -31.50 79.46
CA HIS A 470 73.73 -30.63 78.46
C HIS A 470 74.18 -31.29 77.14
N PRO A 471 74.70 -32.53 77.10
CA PRO A 471 75.08 -33.15 75.82
C PRO A 471 73.89 -33.36 74.89
N TYR A 472 72.73 -33.73 75.44
CA TYR A 472 71.52 -34.00 74.66
C TYR A 472 70.79 -32.73 74.23
N SER A 473 70.90 -31.63 75.00
CA SER A 473 70.34 -30.34 74.59
C SER A 473 71.01 -29.79 73.34
N TRP A 474 72.34 -29.93 73.21
CA TRP A 474 73.07 -29.50 72.00
C TRP A 474 72.71 -30.32 70.76
N VAL A 475 72.43 -31.61 70.91
CA VAL A 475 71.94 -32.47 69.82
C VAL A 475 70.58 -31.98 69.31
N ALA A 476 69.65 -31.66 70.22
CA ALA A 476 68.32 -31.14 69.86
C ALA A 476 68.38 -29.76 69.16
N VAL A 477 69.25 -28.86 69.62
CA VAL A 477 69.49 -27.56 68.96
C VAL A 477 70.12 -27.75 67.57
N SER A 478 71.07 -28.67 67.43
CA SER A 478 71.70 -28.97 66.14
C SER A 478 70.69 -29.54 65.14
N LEU A 479 69.79 -30.41 65.60
CA LEU A 479 68.69 -30.94 64.81
C LEU A 479 67.73 -29.82 64.35
N ALA A 480 67.43 -28.85 65.22
CA ALA A 480 66.61 -27.69 64.87
C ALA A 480 67.25 -26.84 63.76
N ILE A 481 68.57 -26.62 63.81
CA ILE A 481 69.31 -25.88 62.75
C ILE A 481 69.25 -26.64 61.42
N VAL A 482 69.47 -27.95 61.44
CA VAL A 482 69.40 -28.79 60.24
C VAL A 482 67.99 -28.78 59.64
N LEU A 483 66.95 -28.96 60.46
CA LEU A 483 65.55 -28.89 60.01
C LEU A 483 65.19 -27.50 59.46
N GLY A 484 65.72 -26.42 60.05
CA GLY A 484 65.55 -25.05 59.55
C GLY A 484 66.22 -24.83 58.19
N LEU A 485 67.46 -25.30 58.01
CA LEU A 485 68.18 -25.24 56.73
C LEU A 485 67.50 -26.07 55.65
N LEU A 486 67.06 -27.29 55.97
CA LEU A 486 66.30 -28.15 55.06
C LEU A 486 64.95 -27.51 54.68
N GLY A 487 64.24 -26.93 55.64
CA GLY A 487 63.01 -26.16 55.39
C GLY A 487 63.25 -24.96 54.48
N PHE A 488 64.34 -24.23 54.67
CA PHE A 488 64.74 -23.10 53.81
C PHE A 488 65.03 -23.54 52.38
N VAL A 489 65.83 -24.59 52.20
CA VAL A 489 66.17 -25.14 50.88
C VAL A 489 64.93 -25.67 50.18
N GLN A 490 64.10 -26.46 50.89
CA GLN A 490 62.88 -27.05 50.34
C GLN A 490 61.86 -25.98 49.94
N SER A 491 61.73 -24.91 50.74
CA SER A 491 60.90 -23.76 50.41
C SER A 491 61.43 -23.07 49.14
N ARG A 492 62.72 -22.76 49.05
CA ARG A 492 63.30 -22.13 47.84
C ARG A 492 63.15 -23.00 46.58
N ARG A 493 63.25 -24.32 46.71
CA ARG A 493 63.04 -25.28 45.62
C ARG A 493 61.58 -25.34 45.19
N GLY A 494 60.66 -25.61 46.12
CA GLY A 494 59.22 -25.68 45.84
C GLY A 494 58.66 -24.37 45.29
N GLY A 495 59.28 -23.24 45.65
CA GLY A 495 58.92 -21.94 45.08
C GLY A 495 59.26 -21.78 43.59
N ARG A 496 60.41 -22.31 43.17
CA ARG A 496 60.79 -22.32 41.75
C ARG A 496 59.92 -23.31 40.96
N GLU A 497 59.63 -24.48 41.54
CA GLU A 497 58.75 -25.48 40.94
C GLU A 497 57.33 -24.91 40.74
N LEU A 498 56.78 -24.21 41.73
CA LEU A 498 55.48 -23.55 41.63
C LEU A 498 55.41 -22.50 40.51
N VAL A 499 56.44 -21.65 40.38
CA VAL A 499 56.50 -20.62 39.32
C VAL A 499 56.58 -21.25 37.94
N ASN A 500 57.38 -22.31 37.77
CA ASN A 500 57.50 -23.02 36.50
C ASN A 500 56.19 -23.74 36.12
N TRP A 501 55.56 -24.39 37.11
CA TRP A 501 54.25 -25.04 36.93
C TRP A 501 53.17 -24.03 36.54
N PHE A 502 53.12 -22.86 37.20
CA PHE A 502 52.13 -21.83 36.87
C PHE A 502 52.34 -21.27 35.45
N ASN A 503 53.59 -21.10 35.02
CA ASN A 503 53.91 -20.71 33.65
C ASN A 503 53.45 -21.77 32.62
N GLU A 504 53.60 -23.06 32.94
CA GLU A 504 53.11 -24.14 32.09
C GLU A 504 51.57 -24.19 32.05
N CYS A 505 50.89 -23.94 33.17
CA CYS A 505 49.43 -23.80 33.21
C CYS A 505 48.95 -22.64 32.33
N LEU A 506 49.59 -21.46 32.41
CA LEU A 506 49.27 -20.33 31.53
C LEU A 506 49.45 -20.70 30.06
N SER A 507 50.57 -21.36 29.71
CA SER A 507 50.83 -21.80 28.34
C SER A 507 49.74 -22.74 27.80
N ARG A 508 49.30 -23.72 28.62
CA ARG A 508 48.21 -24.65 28.25
C ARG A 508 46.85 -23.96 28.12
N SER A 509 46.60 -22.93 28.94
CA SER A 509 45.36 -22.17 28.90
C SER A 509 45.27 -21.17 27.73
N ARG A 510 46.38 -20.87 27.05
CA ARG A 510 46.45 -19.91 25.92
C ARG A 510 45.47 -20.26 24.80
N GLU A 511 45.48 -21.50 24.32
CA GLU A 511 44.66 -21.93 23.18
C GLU A 511 43.16 -21.87 23.52
N ALA A 512 42.80 -22.42 24.69
CA ALA A 512 41.42 -22.38 25.19
C ALA A 512 40.93 -20.93 25.40
N PHE A 513 41.82 -20.03 25.83
CA PHE A 513 41.50 -18.61 25.95
C PHE A 513 41.21 -17.98 24.58
N ALA A 514 42.10 -18.19 23.61
CA ALA A 514 42.00 -17.64 22.26
C ALA A 514 40.76 -18.16 21.52
N GLU A 515 40.45 -19.45 21.62
CA GLU A 515 39.27 -20.05 20.96
C GLU A 515 37.96 -19.47 21.49
N MET A 516 37.82 -19.37 22.82
CA MET A 516 36.61 -18.82 23.44
C MET A 516 36.43 -17.34 23.10
N LEU A 517 37.51 -16.56 23.12
CA LEU A 517 37.46 -15.15 22.78
C LEU A 517 37.17 -14.93 21.29
N SER A 518 37.74 -15.77 20.42
CA SER A 518 37.51 -15.75 18.99
C SER A 518 36.05 -15.95 18.61
N ARG A 519 35.39 -16.90 19.26
CA ARG A 519 33.96 -17.12 19.05
C ARG A 519 33.13 -15.88 19.40
N GLU A 520 33.35 -15.30 20.58
CA GLU A 520 32.60 -14.13 21.04
C GLU A 520 32.91 -12.87 20.22
N TYR A 521 34.14 -12.75 19.74
CA TYR A 521 34.55 -11.71 18.82
C TYR A 521 33.80 -11.80 17.48
N ARG A 522 33.77 -12.99 16.84
CA ARG A 522 33.02 -13.21 15.58
C ARG A 522 31.53 -12.90 15.74
N GLU A 523 30.94 -13.31 16.86
CA GLU A 523 29.55 -12.95 17.16
C GLU A 523 29.36 -11.44 17.36
N GLY A 524 30.31 -10.78 18.02
CA GLY A 524 30.34 -9.33 18.17
C GLY A 524 30.39 -8.59 16.83
N VAL A 525 31.27 -9.00 15.91
CA VAL A 525 31.34 -8.43 14.54
C VAL A 525 30.01 -8.62 13.82
N ARG A 526 29.41 -9.82 13.90
CA ARG A 526 28.11 -10.08 13.28
C ARG A 526 27.02 -9.16 13.81
N ASP A 527 26.97 -8.97 15.13
CA ASP A 527 25.97 -8.09 15.73
C ASP A 527 26.20 -6.63 15.35
N PHE A 528 27.47 -6.21 15.20
CA PHE A 528 27.83 -4.87 14.71
C PHE A 528 27.27 -4.62 13.30
N PHE A 529 27.50 -5.53 12.35
CA PHE A 529 26.96 -5.43 10.99
C PHE A 529 25.42 -5.45 10.93
N LYS A 530 24.75 -6.17 11.85
CA LYS A 530 23.29 -6.17 11.92
C LYS A 530 22.71 -4.80 12.28
N GLU A 531 23.40 -4.01 13.10
CA GLU A 531 22.95 -2.66 13.45
C GLU A 531 22.96 -1.75 12.21
N TYR A 532 24.00 -1.86 11.38
CA TYR A 532 24.08 -1.17 10.09
C TYR A 532 23.08 -1.72 9.07
N ALA A 533 22.79 -3.03 9.09
CA ALA A 533 21.73 -3.60 8.26
C ALA A 533 20.34 -3.01 8.58
N GLY A 534 20.15 -2.42 9.77
CA GLY A 534 18.95 -1.64 10.12
C GLY A 534 18.69 -0.43 9.20
N LEU A 535 19.70 0.07 8.48
CA LEU A 535 19.53 1.12 7.48
C LEU A 535 18.68 0.64 6.28
N PHE A 536 18.81 -0.64 5.90
CA PHE A 536 17.96 -1.24 4.86
C PHE A 536 16.50 -1.36 5.30
N GLU A 537 16.22 -1.43 6.59
CA GLU A 537 14.83 -1.49 7.08
C GLU A 537 14.06 -0.22 6.73
N ALA A 538 14.72 0.95 6.72
CA ALA A 538 14.11 2.19 6.26
C ALA A 538 13.75 2.16 4.76
N VAL A 539 14.64 1.58 3.94
CA VAL A 539 14.44 1.40 2.50
C VAL A 539 13.34 0.37 2.22
N ARG A 540 13.33 -0.73 2.98
CA ARG A 540 12.29 -1.76 2.95
C ARG A 540 10.92 -1.18 3.30
N ARG A 541 10.86 -0.30 4.29
CA ARG A 541 9.61 0.37 4.67
C ARG A 541 9.06 1.24 3.53
N GLN A 542 9.90 2.04 2.88
CA GLN A 542 9.48 2.84 1.70
C GLN A 542 8.94 1.92 0.59
N LEU A 543 9.62 0.80 0.32
CA LEU A 543 9.18 -0.16 -0.69
C LEU A 543 7.85 -0.85 -0.32
N GLN A 544 7.64 -1.16 0.96
CA GLN A 544 6.38 -1.71 1.47
C GLN A 544 5.25 -0.68 1.39
N GLU A 545 5.52 0.60 1.67
CA GLU A 545 4.56 1.69 1.51
C GLU A 545 4.08 1.74 0.04
N THR A 546 5.00 1.81 -0.93
CA THR A 546 4.64 1.77 -2.37
C THR A 546 3.85 0.51 -2.75
N ARG A 547 4.24 -0.66 -2.22
CA ARG A 547 3.51 -1.92 -2.47
C ARG A 547 2.09 -1.89 -1.90
N SER A 548 1.91 -1.30 -0.72
CA SER A 548 0.62 -1.20 -0.05
C SER A 548 -0.36 -0.29 -0.77
N GLU A 549 0.14 0.72 -1.50
CA GLU A 549 -0.68 1.62 -2.33
C GLU A 549 -1.20 0.95 -3.61
N LEU A 550 -0.50 -0.06 -4.14
CA LEU A 550 -0.88 -0.75 -5.38
C LEU A 550 -1.99 -1.78 -5.18
N ALA A 551 -2.05 -2.45 -4.02
CA ALA A 551 -3.00 -3.53 -3.78
C ALA A 551 -4.49 -3.06 -3.84
N PRO A 552 -4.88 -1.92 -3.25
CA PRO A 552 -6.22 -1.37 -3.41
C PRO A 552 -6.56 -1.06 -4.87
N ARG A 553 -5.61 -0.49 -5.63
CA ARG A 553 -5.82 -0.12 -7.05
C ARG A 553 -6.09 -1.35 -7.92
N GLN A 554 -5.37 -2.45 -7.70
CA GLN A 554 -5.64 -3.71 -8.39
C GLN A 554 -7.03 -4.26 -8.07
N LYS A 555 -7.45 -4.16 -6.81
CA LYS A 555 -8.77 -4.62 -6.38
C LYS A 555 -9.88 -3.79 -7.03
N GLU A 556 -9.75 -2.47 -6.98
CA GLU A 556 -10.68 -1.53 -7.61
C GLU A 556 -10.77 -1.76 -9.13
N TRP A 557 -9.64 -1.96 -9.79
CA TRP A 557 -9.62 -2.33 -11.21
C TRP A 557 -10.38 -3.62 -11.49
N ASN A 558 -10.18 -4.67 -10.69
CA ASN A 558 -10.87 -5.95 -10.87
C ASN A 558 -12.39 -5.82 -10.72
N GLU A 559 -12.85 -5.09 -9.70
CA GLU A 559 -14.28 -4.83 -9.47
C GLU A 559 -14.88 -4.07 -10.65
N LEU A 560 -14.22 -2.98 -11.06
CA LEU A 560 -14.64 -2.15 -12.19
C LEU A 560 -14.65 -2.92 -13.52
N PHE A 561 -13.66 -3.78 -13.75
CA PHE A 561 -13.59 -4.62 -14.95
C PHE A 561 -14.75 -5.62 -15.00
N LEU A 562 -15.15 -6.21 -13.88
CA LEU A 562 -16.31 -7.11 -13.83
C LEU A 562 -17.61 -6.38 -14.12
N GLU A 563 -17.80 -5.17 -13.57
CA GLU A 563 -18.96 -4.33 -13.88
C GLU A 563 -19.01 -3.95 -15.36
N PHE A 564 -17.87 -3.53 -15.92
CA PHE A 564 -17.74 -3.25 -17.35
C PHE A 564 -18.10 -4.47 -18.21
N LYS A 565 -17.63 -5.67 -17.84
CA LYS A 565 -17.96 -6.92 -18.56
C LYS A 565 -19.43 -7.29 -18.50
N ALA A 566 -20.12 -7.00 -17.40
CA ALA A 566 -21.56 -7.19 -17.33
C ALA A 566 -22.30 -6.27 -18.31
N ILE A 567 -21.88 -5.00 -18.43
CA ILE A 567 -22.45 -4.04 -19.37
C ILE A 567 -22.17 -4.45 -20.82
N GLU A 568 -20.95 -4.94 -21.12
CA GLU A 568 -20.59 -5.43 -22.45
C GLU A 568 -21.49 -6.59 -22.92
N GLN A 569 -21.98 -7.42 -22.01
CA GLN A 569 -22.94 -8.49 -22.33
C GLN A 569 -24.38 -7.99 -22.56
N GLU A 570 -24.74 -6.84 -21.99
CA GLU A 570 -26.07 -6.24 -22.14
C GLU A 570 -26.25 -5.51 -23.50
N LEU A 571 -25.15 -5.03 -24.10
CA LEU A 571 -25.07 -4.19 -25.32
C LEU A 571 -24.97 -5.00 -26.62
#